data_AF-A0A7W2A919-F1
#
_entry.id   AF-A0A7W2A919-F1
#
_cell.length_a   1.000
_cell.length_b   1.000
_cell.length_c   1.000
_cell.angle_alpha   90.00
_cell.angle_beta   90.00
_cell.angle_gamma   90.00
#
_symmetry.space_group_name_H-M   'P 1'
#
loop_
_entity.id
_entity.type
_entity.pdbx_description
1 polymer ?
#
loop_
_entity_poly.entity_id
_entity_poly.type
_entity_poly.pdbx_seq_one_letter_code
_entity_poly.pdbx_strand_id
1 'polypeptide(L)'
;MLTYLLVIVYLAAVLILTIIQWNRKSKDQWNWSKSLFLFFEEFVKSLGKVAFFICYFPLYILYKCFGWLAQQISHFVSWLWKQVIVPVLSRIWEYLIALPIRFIYIYLLDLPLRWLWKRVIVPVTLWIWKTILRPVLRFIFVYLIYIPFSWLWNRVLVPVTVWICKYLIYHPIRFVLFYLIYIPLRWLWKYIILPVAHFCTWVWKNLILLLLVWVWNHIIVPISVRIYRLVLLVAAKWAKNVFLFIINMFMWVWKEAIFPMVRWAGLYLIKHPAHWVWVHLIQTPAARVIRQVIKPSVHWIIQLFADQRKSGHKGKRDLDR
;
A
#
# COMPACT_ATOMS: atom_id res chain seq x y z
N MET A 1 25.16 -19.30 99.93
CA MET A 1 24.42 -19.01 101.19
C MET A 1 23.23 -19.96 101.38
N LEU A 2 22.35 -20.14 100.37
CA LEU A 2 21.19 -21.04 100.46
C LEU A 2 21.54 -22.53 100.73
N THR A 3 22.65 -23.01 100.18
CA THR A 3 23.13 -24.39 100.37
C THR A 3 23.57 -24.68 101.80
N TYR A 4 24.22 -23.72 102.47
CA TYR A 4 24.62 -23.84 103.87
C TYR A 4 23.40 -23.87 104.80
N LEU A 5 22.38 -23.07 104.49
CA LEU A 5 21.12 -23.04 105.24
C LEU A 5 20.38 -24.38 105.15
N LEU A 6 20.34 -25.01 103.97
CA LEU A 6 19.76 -26.35 103.79
C LEU A 6 20.51 -27.45 104.55
N VAL A 7 21.84 -27.38 104.62
CA VAL A 7 22.65 -28.34 105.39
C VAL A 7 22.40 -28.18 106.89
N ILE A 8 22.30 -26.95 107.40
CA ILE A 8 22.00 -26.68 108.81
C ILE A 8 20.60 -27.18 109.18
N VAL A 9 19.59 -26.93 108.33
CA VAL A 9 18.21 -27.40 108.55
C VAL A 9 18.14 -28.93 108.52
N TYR A 10 18.86 -29.57 107.60
CA TYR A 10 18.91 -31.04 107.54
C TYR A 10 19.59 -31.64 108.78
N LEU A 11 20.72 -31.09 109.21
CA LEU A 11 21.41 -31.52 110.42
C LEU A 11 20.52 -31.34 111.66
N ALA A 12 19.82 -30.21 111.77
CA ALA A 12 18.87 -29.98 112.86
C ALA A 12 17.71 -30.98 112.85
N ALA A 13 17.15 -31.30 111.68
CA ALA A 13 16.07 -32.29 111.55
C ALA A 13 16.52 -33.71 111.93
N VAL A 14 17.73 -34.12 111.53
CA VAL A 14 18.31 -35.42 111.92
C VAL A 14 18.56 -35.48 113.42
N LEU A 15 19.02 -34.38 114.03
CA LEU A 15 19.24 -34.27 115.47
C LEU A 15 17.92 -34.37 116.25
N ILE A 16 16.87 -33.71 115.77
CA ILE A 16 15.53 -33.78 116.36
C ILE A 16 14.96 -35.20 116.24
N LEU A 17 15.06 -35.86 115.08
CA LEU A 17 14.55 -37.22 114.88
C LEU A 17 15.29 -38.27 115.73
N THR A 18 16.60 -38.11 115.91
CA THR A 18 17.40 -38.98 116.77
C THR A 18 17.06 -38.78 118.26
N ILE A 19 16.82 -37.54 118.72
CA ILE A 19 16.32 -37.27 120.07
C ILE A 19 14.94 -37.91 120.30
N ILE A 20 14.03 -37.82 119.32
CA ILE A 20 12.69 -38.42 119.42
C ILE A 20 12.76 -39.95 119.48
N GLN A 21 13.58 -40.60 118.65
CA GLN A 21 13.77 -42.05 118.70
C GLN A 21 14.41 -42.52 120.00
N TRP A 22 15.36 -41.76 120.55
CA TRP A 22 15.98 -42.04 121.85
C TRP A 22 14.95 -42.09 122.97
N ASN A 23 14.03 -41.11 123.00
CA ASN A 23 13.02 -41.00 124.04
C ASN A 23 11.99 -42.15 124.01
N ARG A 24 11.77 -42.77 122.84
CA ARG A 24 10.81 -43.87 122.67
C ARG A 24 11.32 -45.23 123.13
N LYS A 25 12.63 -45.46 123.11
CA LYS A 25 13.28 -46.75 123.47
C LYS A 25 13.65 -46.88 124.95
N SER A 26 13.44 -45.84 125.78
CA SER A 26 13.93 -45.80 127.16
C SER A 26 13.10 -46.56 128.21
N LYS A 27 11.97 -47.16 127.82
CA LYS A 27 11.03 -47.78 128.77
C LYS A 27 11.28 -49.26 129.09
N ASP A 28 12.15 -49.95 128.36
CA ASP A 28 12.48 -51.36 128.61
C ASP A 28 13.94 -51.51 129.08
N GLN A 29 14.19 -52.37 130.08
CA GLN A 29 15.46 -52.55 130.83
C GLN A 29 16.74 -52.29 130.00
N TRP A 30 17.45 -51.19 130.34
CA TRP A 30 18.45 -50.60 129.45
C TRP A 30 19.90 -50.82 129.91
N ASN A 31 20.69 -51.48 129.06
CA ASN A 31 22.16 -51.48 129.11
C ASN A 31 22.70 -50.27 128.31
N TRP A 32 22.87 -49.13 128.98
CA TRP A 32 23.20 -47.82 128.40
C TRP A 32 24.43 -47.82 127.47
N SER A 33 25.38 -48.72 127.71
CA SER A 33 26.61 -48.83 126.93
C SER A 33 26.39 -49.22 125.47
N LYS A 34 25.45 -50.13 125.16
CA LYS A 34 25.20 -50.61 123.79
C LYS A 34 24.52 -49.57 122.91
N SER A 35 23.57 -48.81 123.45
CA SER A 35 22.84 -47.79 122.67
C SER A 35 23.71 -46.57 122.36
N LEU A 36 24.57 -46.15 123.29
CA LEU A 36 25.56 -45.11 123.04
C LEU A 36 26.54 -45.52 121.95
N PHE A 37 26.98 -46.79 121.93
CA PHE A 37 27.89 -47.30 120.90
C PHE A 37 27.25 -47.28 119.51
N LEU A 38 26.02 -47.79 119.36
CA LEU A 38 25.31 -47.78 118.06
C LEU A 38 25.03 -46.35 117.56
N PHE A 39 24.63 -45.45 118.46
CA PHE A 39 24.43 -44.04 118.11
C PHE A 39 25.74 -43.39 117.65
N PHE A 40 26.84 -43.65 118.35
CA PHE A 40 28.15 -43.15 117.97
C PHE A 40 28.59 -43.70 116.61
N GLU A 41 28.34 -44.97 116.31
CA GLU A 41 28.65 -45.58 115.01
C GLU A 41 27.85 -44.93 113.87
N GLU A 42 26.55 -44.71 114.04
CA GLU A 42 25.72 -44.00 113.06
C GLU A 42 26.13 -42.54 112.90
N PHE A 43 26.48 -41.87 114.00
CA PHE A 43 26.94 -40.49 113.98
C PHE A 43 28.28 -40.36 113.23
N VAL A 44 29.24 -41.25 113.49
CA VAL A 44 30.52 -41.30 112.76
C VAL A 44 30.30 -41.61 111.27
N LYS A 45 29.39 -42.54 110.92
CA LYS A 45 29.03 -42.79 109.51
C LYS A 45 28.39 -41.58 108.85
N SER A 46 27.54 -40.83 109.57
CA SER A 46 26.91 -39.61 109.08
C SER A 46 27.93 -38.48 108.88
N LEU A 47 28.81 -38.26 109.86
CA LEU A 47 29.92 -37.32 109.75
C LEU A 47 30.87 -37.68 108.60
N GLY A 48 31.16 -38.96 108.39
CA GLY A 48 31.94 -39.43 107.25
C GLY A 48 31.30 -39.08 105.91
N LYS A 49 29.97 -39.23 105.78
CA LYS A 49 29.23 -38.83 104.56
C LYS A 49 29.24 -37.31 104.36
N VAL A 50 29.10 -36.53 105.43
CA VAL A 50 29.15 -35.06 105.36
C VAL A 50 30.56 -34.58 105.00
N ALA A 51 31.61 -35.13 105.61
CA ALA A 51 32.99 -34.83 105.28
C ALA A 51 33.32 -35.22 103.84
N PHE A 52 32.92 -36.41 103.40
CA PHE A 52 33.06 -36.84 102.01
C PHE A 52 32.34 -35.86 101.06
N PHE A 53 31.12 -35.44 101.38
CA PHE A 53 30.39 -34.47 100.56
C PHE A 53 31.10 -33.10 100.53
N ILE A 54 31.58 -32.59 101.67
CA ILE A 54 32.29 -31.31 101.75
C ILE A 54 33.60 -31.33 100.96
N CYS A 55 34.34 -32.46 100.97
CA CYS A 55 35.58 -32.59 100.22
C CYS A 55 35.35 -32.92 98.74
N TYR A 56 34.40 -33.81 98.42
CA TYR A 56 34.14 -34.28 97.07
C TYR A 56 33.38 -33.25 96.23
N PHE A 57 32.42 -32.53 96.81
CA PHE A 57 31.56 -31.61 96.06
C PHE A 57 32.32 -30.46 95.39
N PRO A 58 33.30 -29.79 96.04
CA PRO A 58 34.15 -28.79 95.38
C PRO A 58 35.00 -29.39 94.26
N LEU A 59 35.55 -30.60 94.47
CA LEU A 59 36.35 -31.29 93.45
C LEU A 59 35.50 -31.68 92.23
N TYR A 60 34.27 -32.14 92.44
CA TYR A 60 33.32 -32.45 91.37
C TYR A 60 32.93 -31.19 90.59
N ILE A 61 32.68 -30.06 91.28
CA ILE A 61 32.41 -28.78 90.62
C ILE A 61 33.62 -28.34 89.79
N LEU A 62 34.84 -28.45 90.33
CA LEU A 62 36.06 -28.13 89.59
C LEU A 62 36.20 -29.01 88.35
N TYR A 63 36.05 -30.33 88.49
CA TYR A 63 36.11 -31.26 87.36
C TYR A 63 35.09 -30.90 86.27
N LYS A 64 33.84 -30.59 86.65
CA LYS A 64 32.79 -30.20 85.71
C LYS A 64 33.06 -28.84 85.05
N CYS A 65 33.63 -27.90 85.81
CA CYS A 65 34.05 -26.60 85.30
C CYS A 65 35.19 -26.73 84.28
N PHE A 66 36.20 -27.56 84.58
CA PHE A 66 37.28 -27.88 83.65
C PHE A 66 36.78 -28.58 82.39
N GLY A 67 35.84 -29.53 82.52
CA GLY A 67 35.22 -30.19 81.37
C GLY A 67 34.48 -29.22 80.46
N TRP A 68 33.69 -28.30 81.03
CA TRP A 68 33.01 -27.26 80.26
C TRP A 68 34.01 -26.30 79.58
N LEU A 69 35.07 -25.88 80.28
CA LEU A 69 36.13 -25.04 79.70
C LEU A 69 36.86 -25.74 78.55
N ALA A 70 37.22 -27.01 78.72
CA ALA A 70 37.84 -27.80 77.66
C ALA A 70 36.93 -27.91 76.43
N GLN A 71 35.62 -28.05 76.64
CA GLN A 71 34.65 -28.06 75.54
C GLN A 71 34.61 -26.71 74.81
N GLN A 72 34.58 -25.58 75.53
CA GLN A 72 34.63 -24.26 74.89
C GLN A 72 35.92 -24.03 74.11
N ILE A 73 37.06 -24.43 74.66
CA ILE A 73 38.36 -24.36 73.97
C ILE A 73 38.34 -25.22 72.70
N SER A 74 37.82 -26.45 72.77
CA SER A 74 37.74 -27.33 71.60
C SER A 74 36.85 -26.76 70.48
N HIS A 75 35.72 -26.13 70.84
CA HIS A 75 34.83 -25.50 69.88
C HIS A 75 35.48 -24.28 69.24
N PHE A 76 36.17 -23.45 70.03
CA PHE A 76 36.93 -22.31 69.55
C PHE A 76 38.08 -22.73 68.63
N VAL A 77 38.85 -23.75 68.98
CA VAL A 77 39.93 -24.30 68.14
C VAL A 77 39.38 -24.88 66.84
N SER A 78 38.29 -25.64 66.88
CA SER A 78 37.64 -26.16 65.67
C SER A 78 37.11 -25.02 64.78
N TRP A 79 36.55 -23.97 65.38
CA TRP A 79 36.09 -22.80 64.65
C TRP A 79 37.26 -22.07 63.99
N LEU A 80 38.36 -21.82 64.72
CA LEU A 80 39.58 -21.21 64.18
C LEU A 80 40.18 -22.04 63.04
N TRP A 81 40.22 -23.36 63.21
CA TRP A 81 40.73 -24.27 62.18
C TRP A 81 39.93 -24.13 60.89
N LYS A 82 38.59 -24.19 60.98
CA LYS A 82 37.71 -24.12 59.81
C LYS A 82 37.66 -22.73 59.16
N GLN A 83 37.62 -21.67 59.96
CA GLN A 83 37.39 -20.31 59.45
C GLN A 83 38.67 -19.57 59.07
N VAL A 84 39.79 -19.90 59.71
CA VAL A 84 41.06 -19.17 59.50
C VAL A 84 42.09 -20.06 58.83
N ILE A 85 42.37 -21.23 59.39
CA ILE A 85 43.50 -22.05 58.93
C ILE A 85 43.20 -22.68 57.56
N VAL A 86 42.02 -23.30 57.38
CA VAL A 86 41.66 -23.95 56.11
C VAL A 86 41.64 -22.95 54.93
N PRO A 87 41.02 -21.76 55.02
CA PRO A 87 41.00 -20.81 53.91
C PRO A 87 42.37 -20.22 53.59
N VAL A 88 43.21 -19.99 54.62
CA VAL A 88 44.58 -19.52 54.42
C VAL A 88 45.41 -20.60 53.74
N LEU A 89 45.32 -21.85 54.20
CA LEU A 89 46.04 -22.97 53.61
C LEU A 89 45.58 -23.26 52.18
N SER A 90 44.27 -23.14 51.90
CA SER A 90 43.74 -23.32 50.54
C SER A 90 44.25 -22.22 49.60
N ARG A 91 44.29 -20.97 50.06
CA ARG A 91 44.87 -19.86 49.28
C ARG A 91 46.36 -20.10 49.03
N ILE A 92 47.12 -20.48 50.06
CA ILE A 92 48.55 -20.80 49.89
C ILE A 92 48.70 -21.93 48.87
N TRP A 93 47.92 -23.01 48.96
CA TRP A 93 47.98 -24.11 48.00
C TRP A 93 47.66 -23.65 46.57
N GLU A 94 46.61 -22.85 46.41
CA GLU A 94 46.20 -22.31 45.10
C GLU A 94 47.29 -21.43 44.49
N TYR A 95 47.87 -20.52 45.28
CA TYR A 95 48.90 -19.62 44.78
C TYR A 95 50.24 -20.31 44.52
N LEU A 96 50.63 -21.23 45.39
CA LEU A 96 51.99 -21.77 45.43
C LEU A 96 52.15 -23.02 44.57
N ILE A 97 51.09 -23.81 44.40
CA ILE A 97 51.13 -25.07 43.65
C ILE A 97 50.19 -25.03 42.44
N ALA A 98 48.94 -24.61 42.61
CA ALA A 98 47.97 -24.69 41.51
C ALA A 98 48.28 -23.69 40.38
N LEU A 99 48.67 -22.46 40.70
CA LEU A 99 49.06 -21.46 39.70
C LEU A 99 50.26 -21.87 38.84
N PRO A 100 51.41 -22.30 39.39
CA PRO A 100 52.54 -22.73 38.57
C PRO A 100 52.20 -23.98 37.76
N ILE A 101 51.46 -24.95 38.30
CA ILE A 101 51.02 -26.12 37.52
C ILE A 101 50.10 -25.68 36.37
N ARG A 102 49.14 -24.77 36.63
CA ARG A 102 48.25 -24.25 35.60
C ARG A 102 49.02 -23.47 34.54
N PHE A 103 50.03 -22.70 34.94
CA PHE A 103 50.92 -22.00 34.03
C PHE A 103 51.68 -22.99 33.15
N ILE A 104 52.30 -24.02 33.74
CA ILE A 104 52.99 -25.08 33.00
C ILE A 104 52.02 -25.77 32.04
N TYR A 105 50.84 -26.18 32.49
CA TYR A 105 49.86 -26.84 31.63
C TYR A 105 49.44 -25.96 30.43
N ILE A 106 49.11 -24.68 30.68
CA ILE A 106 48.65 -23.78 29.62
C ILE A 106 49.78 -23.49 28.63
N TYR A 107 50.95 -23.10 29.11
CA TYR A 107 52.03 -22.66 28.24
C TYR A 107 52.79 -23.82 27.59
N LEU A 108 52.92 -24.94 28.30
CA LEU A 108 53.79 -26.04 27.88
C LEU A 108 53.01 -27.15 27.14
N LEU A 109 51.70 -27.30 27.39
CA LEU A 109 50.88 -28.31 26.71
C LEU A 109 49.80 -27.69 25.83
N ASP A 110 48.93 -26.84 26.38
CA ASP A 110 47.76 -26.35 25.65
C ASP A 110 48.15 -25.44 24.48
N LEU A 111 49.09 -24.52 24.69
CA LEU A 111 49.54 -23.60 23.64
C LEU A 111 50.20 -24.31 22.45
N PRO A 112 51.19 -25.20 22.62
CA PRO A 112 51.77 -25.93 21.50
C PRO A 112 50.77 -26.90 20.85
N LEU A 113 49.88 -27.53 21.63
CA LEU A 113 48.87 -28.43 21.07
C LEU A 113 47.82 -27.67 20.25
N ARG A 114 47.37 -26.49 20.71
CA ARG A 114 46.48 -25.61 19.93
C ARG A 114 47.17 -25.09 18.68
N TRP A 115 48.45 -24.74 18.78
CA TRP A 115 49.23 -24.35 17.62
C TRP A 115 49.32 -25.50 16.61
N LEU A 116 49.67 -26.71 17.06
CA LEU A 116 49.75 -27.92 16.23
C LEU A 116 48.41 -28.22 15.58
N TRP A 117 47.32 -28.15 16.35
CA TRP A 117 45.97 -28.37 15.84
C TRP A 117 45.63 -27.38 14.72
N LYS A 118 45.78 -26.08 15.00
CA LYS A 118 45.38 -25.02 14.06
C LYS A 118 46.28 -24.93 12.84
N ARG A 119 47.59 -25.12 13.02
CA ARG A 119 48.59 -24.91 11.95
C ARG A 119 48.90 -26.18 11.16
N VAL A 120 48.72 -27.36 11.74
CA VAL A 120 49.09 -28.63 11.08
C VAL A 120 47.85 -29.48 10.84
N ILE A 121 47.13 -29.86 11.89
CA ILE A 121 46.05 -30.86 11.77
C ILE A 121 44.88 -30.32 10.93
N VAL A 122 44.40 -29.11 11.22
CA VAL A 122 43.29 -28.49 10.49
C VAL A 122 43.59 -28.35 8.98
N PRO A 123 44.70 -27.74 8.53
CA PRO A 123 44.98 -27.64 7.10
C PRO A 123 45.18 -28.99 6.44
N VAL A 124 45.84 -29.96 7.08
CA VAL A 124 45.98 -31.32 6.55
C VAL A 124 44.61 -32.00 6.41
N THR A 125 43.75 -31.87 7.41
CA THR A 125 42.40 -32.45 7.39
C THR A 125 41.54 -31.81 6.31
N LEU A 126 41.61 -30.48 6.16
CA LEU A 126 40.91 -29.76 5.10
C LEU A 126 41.45 -30.12 3.72
N TRP A 127 42.75 -30.34 3.60
CA TRP A 127 43.36 -30.79 2.36
C TRP A 127 42.90 -32.22 2.01
N ILE A 128 42.94 -33.17 2.95
CA ILE A 128 42.40 -34.53 2.76
C ILE A 128 40.91 -34.48 2.38
N TRP A 129 40.12 -33.67 3.08
CA TRP A 129 38.71 -33.51 2.80
C TRP A 129 38.47 -32.98 1.39
N LYS A 130 39.14 -31.89 0.99
CA LYS A 130 38.92 -31.26 -0.31
C LYS A 130 39.46 -32.10 -1.46
N THR A 131 40.63 -32.72 -1.28
CA THR A 131 41.37 -33.41 -2.34
C THR A 131 40.92 -34.84 -2.51
N ILE A 132 40.56 -35.54 -1.43
CA ILE A 132 40.29 -36.99 -1.47
C ILE A 132 38.82 -37.25 -1.13
N LEU A 133 38.37 -36.84 0.05
CA LEU A 133 37.07 -37.30 0.55
C LEU A 133 35.90 -36.71 -0.24
N ARG A 134 35.94 -35.41 -0.54
CA ARG A 134 34.89 -34.71 -1.28
C ARG A 134 34.69 -35.28 -2.70
N PRO A 135 35.72 -35.49 -3.54
CA PRO A 135 35.52 -36.08 -4.86
C PRO A 135 35.05 -37.53 -4.77
N VAL A 136 35.56 -38.33 -3.84
CA VAL A 136 35.11 -39.72 -3.64
C VAL A 136 33.64 -39.75 -3.21
N LEU A 137 33.24 -38.96 -2.22
CA LEU A 137 31.85 -38.87 -1.78
C LEU A 137 30.93 -38.37 -2.90
N ARG A 138 31.38 -37.36 -3.68
CA ARG A 138 30.63 -36.90 -4.84
C ARG A 138 30.49 -37.99 -5.89
N PHE A 139 31.54 -38.76 -6.14
CA PHE A 139 31.50 -39.87 -7.09
C PHE A 139 30.51 -40.95 -6.62
N ILE A 140 30.61 -41.39 -5.36
CA ILE A 140 29.69 -42.37 -4.77
C ILE A 140 28.25 -41.84 -4.86
N PHE A 141 28.00 -40.61 -4.43
CA PHE A 141 26.65 -40.06 -4.44
C PHE A 141 26.08 -39.94 -5.85
N VAL A 142 26.85 -39.44 -6.82
CA VAL A 142 26.38 -39.26 -8.19
C VAL A 142 26.18 -40.60 -8.87
N TYR A 143 27.20 -41.45 -8.87
CA TYR A 143 27.18 -42.67 -9.68
C TYR A 143 26.45 -43.82 -9.02
N LEU A 144 26.56 -43.97 -7.70
CA LEU A 144 25.96 -45.10 -6.99
C LEU A 144 24.52 -44.84 -6.56
N ILE A 145 24.15 -43.57 -6.30
CA ILE A 145 22.83 -43.23 -5.77
C ILE A 145 22.01 -42.47 -6.81
N TYR A 146 22.51 -41.31 -7.25
CA TYR A 146 21.71 -40.40 -8.06
C TYR A 146 21.38 -40.94 -9.45
N ILE A 147 22.36 -41.50 -10.18
CA ILE A 147 22.12 -42.05 -11.51
C ILE A 147 21.12 -43.23 -11.49
N PRO A 148 21.27 -44.29 -10.68
CA PRO A 148 20.32 -45.39 -10.68
C PRO A 148 18.95 -44.96 -10.16
N PHE A 149 18.90 -44.05 -9.18
CA PHE A 149 17.62 -43.51 -8.70
C PHE A 149 16.93 -42.66 -9.76
N SER A 150 17.66 -41.79 -10.46
CA SER A 150 17.14 -40.97 -11.55
C SER A 150 16.67 -41.84 -12.71
N TRP A 151 17.39 -42.91 -13.03
CA TRP A 151 16.96 -43.89 -14.02
C TRP A 151 15.67 -44.59 -13.58
N LEU A 152 15.60 -45.10 -12.35
CA LEU A 152 14.42 -45.75 -11.79
C LEU A 152 13.21 -44.80 -11.80
N TRP A 153 13.42 -43.56 -11.38
CA TRP A 153 12.40 -42.53 -11.35
C TRP A 153 11.85 -42.26 -12.75
N ASN A 154 12.73 -41.94 -13.70
CA ASN A 154 12.32 -41.50 -15.03
C ASN A 154 11.83 -42.64 -15.93
N ARG A 155 12.38 -43.86 -15.77
CA ARG A 155 12.03 -45.01 -16.62
C ARG A 155 10.92 -45.88 -16.06
N VAL A 156 10.75 -45.93 -14.74
CA VAL A 156 9.75 -46.82 -14.11
C VAL A 156 8.67 -45.99 -13.43
N LEU A 157 9.03 -45.16 -12.46
CA LEU A 157 8.04 -44.48 -11.62
C LEU A 157 7.20 -43.46 -12.40
N VAL A 158 7.83 -42.64 -13.24
CA VAL A 158 7.11 -41.63 -14.04
C VAL A 158 6.10 -42.28 -14.99
N PRO A 159 6.46 -43.26 -15.85
CA PRO A 159 5.49 -43.93 -16.71
C PRO A 159 4.36 -44.62 -15.95
N VAL A 160 4.68 -45.29 -14.83
CA VAL A 160 3.67 -45.95 -13.99
C VAL A 160 2.73 -44.91 -13.38
N THR A 161 3.26 -43.81 -12.86
CA THR A 161 2.44 -42.75 -12.27
C THR A 161 1.55 -42.08 -13.31
N VAL A 162 2.08 -41.79 -14.50
CA VAL A 162 1.28 -41.24 -15.62
C VAL A 162 0.20 -42.23 -16.04
N TRP A 163 0.51 -43.52 -16.11
CA TRP A 163 -0.45 -44.57 -16.43
C TRP A 163 -1.58 -44.63 -15.37
N ILE A 164 -1.22 -44.67 -14.09
CA ILE A 164 -2.19 -44.65 -12.98
C ILE A 164 -3.05 -43.39 -13.06
N CYS A 165 -2.46 -42.20 -13.17
CA CYS A 165 -3.23 -40.96 -13.26
C CYS A 165 -4.17 -40.94 -14.48
N LYS A 166 -3.71 -41.40 -15.64
CA LYS A 166 -4.50 -41.39 -16.88
C LYS A 166 -5.68 -42.36 -16.82
N TYR A 167 -5.44 -43.60 -16.38
CA TYR A 167 -6.46 -44.64 -16.41
C TYR A 167 -7.33 -44.66 -15.16
N LEU A 168 -6.76 -44.40 -14.00
CA LEU A 168 -7.47 -44.51 -12.73
C LEU A 168 -8.19 -43.22 -12.32
N ILE A 169 -7.69 -42.06 -12.74
CA ILE A 169 -8.26 -40.76 -12.35
C ILE A 169 -8.94 -40.08 -13.54
N TYR A 170 -8.21 -39.88 -14.64
CA TYR A 170 -8.71 -39.07 -15.76
C TYR A 170 -9.89 -39.74 -16.50
N HIS A 171 -9.82 -41.03 -16.80
CA HIS A 171 -10.91 -41.74 -17.47
C HIS A 171 -12.25 -41.72 -16.71
N PRO A 172 -12.32 -42.05 -15.41
CA PRO A 172 -13.59 -41.99 -14.68
C PRO A 172 -14.11 -40.55 -14.53
N ILE A 173 -13.24 -39.57 -14.27
CA ILE A 173 -13.66 -38.16 -14.21
C ILE A 173 -14.23 -37.71 -15.56
N ARG A 174 -13.55 -38.02 -16.67
CA ARG A 174 -14.05 -37.69 -18.00
C ARG A 174 -15.38 -38.38 -18.29
N PHE A 175 -15.55 -39.63 -17.88
CA PHE A 175 -16.81 -40.35 -18.01
C PHE A 175 -17.94 -39.65 -17.23
N VAL A 176 -17.71 -39.32 -15.97
CA VAL A 176 -18.69 -38.60 -15.13
C VAL A 176 -19.03 -37.25 -15.74
N LEU A 177 -18.03 -36.43 -16.09
CA LEU A 177 -18.28 -35.12 -16.70
C LEU A 177 -19.04 -35.23 -18.03
N PHE A 178 -18.70 -36.20 -18.87
CA PHE A 178 -19.33 -36.36 -20.16
C PHE A 178 -20.78 -36.84 -20.05
N TYR A 179 -21.03 -37.91 -19.29
CA TYR A 179 -22.35 -38.51 -19.20
C TYR A 179 -23.28 -37.76 -18.24
N LEU A 180 -22.76 -37.27 -17.11
CA LEU A 180 -23.58 -36.64 -16.07
C LEU A 180 -23.84 -35.15 -16.36
N ILE A 181 -22.92 -34.45 -17.02
CA ILE A 181 -23.05 -33.00 -17.23
C ILE A 181 -23.28 -32.68 -18.71
N TYR A 182 -22.39 -33.15 -19.59
CA TYR A 182 -22.42 -32.71 -20.99
C TYR A 182 -23.66 -33.22 -21.74
N ILE A 183 -24.04 -34.49 -21.60
CA ILE A 183 -25.23 -35.05 -22.26
C ILE A 183 -26.52 -34.32 -21.84
N PRO A 184 -26.84 -34.16 -20.54
CA PRO A 184 -28.06 -33.46 -20.14
C PRO A 184 -28.02 -31.98 -20.50
N LEU A 185 -26.86 -31.32 -20.44
CA LEU A 185 -26.74 -29.93 -20.86
C LEU A 185 -26.96 -29.77 -22.37
N ARG A 186 -26.41 -30.68 -23.19
CA ARG A 186 -26.64 -30.70 -24.63
C ARG A 186 -28.11 -30.97 -24.96
N TRP A 187 -28.76 -31.85 -24.21
CA TRP A 187 -30.19 -32.12 -24.32
C TRP A 187 -31.00 -30.87 -23.97
N LEU A 188 -30.72 -30.23 -22.84
CA LEU A 188 -31.38 -28.99 -22.40
C LEU A 188 -31.21 -27.87 -23.44
N TRP A 189 -30.00 -27.71 -23.99
CA TRP A 189 -29.75 -26.74 -25.05
C TRP A 189 -30.59 -27.01 -26.30
N LYS A 190 -30.60 -28.27 -26.76
CA LYS A 190 -31.25 -28.65 -28.02
C LYS A 190 -32.78 -28.61 -27.93
N TYR A 191 -33.34 -29.04 -26.81
CA TYR A 191 -34.79 -29.25 -26.68
C TYR A 191 -35.51 -28.15 -25.92
N ILE A 192 -34.82 -27.35 -25.10
CA ILE A 192 -35.45 -26.28 -24.32
C ILE A 192 -34.98 -24.92 -24.82
N ILE A 193 -33.66 -24.67 -24.82
CA ILE A 193 -33.13 -23.34 -25.11
C ILE A 193 -33.33 -22.96 -26.59
N LEU A 194 -33.01 -23.86 -27.53
CA LEU A 194 -33.16 -23.56 -28.97
C LEU A 194 -34.61 -23.23 -29.38
N PRO A 195 -35.63 -24.01 -28.97
CA PRO A 195 -37.02 -23.67 -29.26
C PRO A 195 -37.45 -22.33 -28.65
N VAL A 196 -37.05 -22.05 -27.41
CA VAL A 196 -37.35 -20.77 -26.75
C VAL A 196 -36.67 -19.62 -27.49
N ALA A 197 -35.41 -19.77 -27.89
CA ALA A 197 -34.70 -18.77 -28.66
C ALA A 197 -35.38 -18.51 -30.02
N HIS A 198 -35.79 -19.58 -30.73
CA HIS A 198 -36.55 -19.44 -31.98
C HIS A 198 -37.88 -18.71 -31.76
N PHE A 199 -38.62 -19.06 -30.70
CA PHE A 199 -39.85 -18.36 -30.34
C PHE A 199 -39.60 -16.88 -30.05
N CYS A 200 -38.60 -16.53 -29.24
CA CYS A 200 -38.24 -15.14 -28.96
C CYS A 200 -37.84 -14.37 -30.23
N THR A 201 -37.04 -14.98 -31.12
CA THR A 201 -36.69 -14.34 -32.40
C THR A 201 -37.90 -14.15 -33.30
N TRP A 202 -38.85 -15.08 -33.29
CA TRP A 202 -40.11 -14.96 -34.01
C TRP A 202 -40.97 -13.83 -33.44
N VAL A 203 -41.11 -13.72 -32.12
CA VAL A 203 -41.85 -12.63 -31.45
C VAL A 203 -41.20 -11.27 -31.78
N TRP A 204 -39.88 -11.17 -31.69
CA TRP A 204 -39.16 -9.95 -32.02
C TRP A 204 -39.39 -9.50 -33.46
N LYS A 205 -39.24 -10.42 -34.42
CA LYS A 205 -39.37 -10.11 -35.85
C LYS A 205 -40.81 -9.82 -36.27
N ASN A 206 -41.77 -10.62 -35.81
CA ASN A 206 -43.13 -10.51 -36.29
C ASN A 206 -44.00 -9.56 -35.47
N LEU A 207 -43.72 -9.39 -34.18
CA LEU A 207 -44.54 -8.51 -33.35
C LEU A 207 -43.90 -7.12 -33.28
N ILE A 208 -42.67 -7.04 -32.81
CA ILE A 208 -42.03 -5.77 -32.50
C ILE A 208 -41.58 -5.06 -33.78
N LEU A 209 -40.84 -5.74 -34.66
CA LEU A 209 -40.35 -5.09 -35.89
C LEU A 209 -41.48 -4.72 -36.85
N LEU A 210 -42.52 -5.55 -37.01
CA LEU A 210 -43.66 -5.18 -37.85
C LEU A 210 -44.42 -3.97 -37.28
N LEU A 211 -44.65 -3.91 -35.97
CA LEU A 211 -45.25 -2.73 -35.34
C LEU A 211 -44.38 -1.49 -35.54
N LEU A 212 -43.07 -1.61 -35.38
CA LEU A 212 -42.14 -0.50 -35.53
C LEU A 212 -42.10 0.02 -36.98
N VAL A 213 -42.04 -0.88 -37.96
CA VAL A 213 -42.09 -0.55 -39.39
C VAL A 213 -43.44 0.06 -39.76
N TRP A 214 -44.53 -0.45 -39.21
CA TRP A 214 -45.86 0.11 -39.41
C TRP A 214 -45.95 1.55 -38.88
N VAL A 215 -45.52 1.78 -37.63
CA VAL A 215 -45.46 3.12 -36.99
C VAL A 215 -44.58 4.06 -37.81
N TRP A 216 -43.40 3.60 -38.24
CA TRP A 216 -42.50 4.40 -39.06
C TRP A 216 -43.18 4.85 -40.36
N ASN A 217 -43.75 3.91 -41.11
CA ASN A 217 -44.33 4.18 -42.42
C ASN A 217 -45.65 4.95 -42.35
N HIS A 218 -46.50 4.70 -41.35
CA HIS A 218 -47.86 5.28 -41.29
C HIS A 218 -47.95 6.54 -40.42
N ILE A 219 -47.02 6.74 -39.48
CA ILE A 219 -47.06 7.87 -38.56
C ILE A 219 -45.88 8.80 -38.84
N ILE A 220 -44.65 8.31 -38.77
CA ILE A 220 -43.45 9.16 -38.79
C ILE A 220 -43.20 9.74 -40.18
N VAL A 221 -43.22 8.91 -41.23
CA VAL A 221 -43.00 9.34 -42.62
C VAL A 221 -44.00 10.41 -43.10
N PRO A 222 -45.32 10.26 -42.93
CA PRO A 222 -46.26 11.30 -43.39
C PRO A 222 -46.12 12.61 -42.61
N ILE A 223 -45.82 12.54 -41.31
CA ILE A 223 -45.57 13.73 -40.49
C ILE A 223 -44.29 14.44 -40.96
N SER A 224 -43.21 13.70 -41.18
CA SER A 224 -41.93 14.29 -41.61
C SER A 224 -42.03 14.92 -43.00
N VAL A 225 -42.75 14.29 -43.95
CA VAL A 225 -43.00 14.87 -45.27
C VAL A 225 -43.83 16.17 -45.18
N ARG A 226 -44.83 16.24 -44.29
CA ARG A 226 -45.62 17.46 -44.07
C ARG A 226 -44.75 18.59 -43.50
N ILE A 227 -43.93 18.28 -42.49
CA ILE A 227 -43.01 19.27 -41.89
C ILE A 227 -42.00 19.75 -42.95
N TYR A 228 -41.40 18.85 -43.72
CA TYR A 228 -40.45 19.20 -44.76
C TYR A 228 -41.05 20.12 -45.81
N ARG A 229 -42.29 19.84 -46.27
CA ARG A 229 -43.01 20.72 -47.19
C ARG A 229 -43.27 22.11 -46.60
N LEU A 230 -43.64 22.20 -45.33
CA LEU A 230 -43.84 23.50 -44.67
C LEU A 230 -42.54 24.30 -44.57
N VAL A 231 -41.45 23.65 -44.16
CA VAL A 231 -40.12 24.28 -44.10
C VAL A 231 -39.68 24.77 -45.49
N LEU A 232 -39.87 23.94 -46.53
CA LEU A 232 -39.52 24.30 -47.90
C LEU A 232 -40.35 25.48 -48.43
N LEU A 233 -41.65 25.53 -48.12
CA LEU A 233 -42.54 26.63 -48.52
C LEU A 233 -42.16 27.95 -47.82
N VAL A 234 -41.82 27.89 -46.53
CA VAL A 234 -41.34 29.07 -45.78
C VAL A 234 -40.02 29.56 -46.37
N ALA A 235 -39.08 28.65 -46.65
CA ALA A 235 -37.80 28.97 -47.28
C ALA A 235 -37.99 29.59 -48.68
N ALA A 236 -38.87 29.04 -49.51
CA ALA A 236 -39.17 29.57 -50.84
C ALA A 236 -39.81 30.96 -50.79
N LYS A 237 -40.72 31.20 -49.83
CA LYS A 237 -41.33 32.52 -49.62
C LYS A 237 -40.29 33.56 -49.18
N TRP A 238 -39.38 33.17 -48.29
CA TRP A 238 -38.25 34.01 -47.88
C TRP A 238 -37.32 34.33 -49.05
N ALA A 239 -36.92 33.31 -49.82
CA ALA A 239 -36.06 33.48 -50.99
C ALA A 239 -36.69 34.44 -52.03
N LYS A 240 -38.00 34.31 -52.29
CA LYS A 240 -38.74 35.23 -53.17
C LYS A 240 -38.70 36.67 -52.66
N ASN A 241 -38.90 36.89 -51.36
CA ASN A 241 -38.88 38.22 -50.78
C ASN A 241 -37.48 38.85 -50.84
N VAL A 242 -36.43 38.08 -50.54
CA VAL A 242 -35.03 38.53 -50.64
C VAL A 242 -34.70 38.88 -52.09
N PHE A 243 -35.10 38.04 -53.05
CA PHE A 243 -34.88 38.29 -54.47
C PHE A 243 -35.57 39.57 -54.96
N LEU A 244 -36.84 39.77 -54.59
CA LEU A 244 -37.59 41.00 -54.91
C LEU A 244 -36.97 42.24 -54.26
N PHE A 245 -36.46 42.12 -53.03
CA PHE A 245 -35.74 43.20 -52.36
C PHE A 245 -34.48 43.61 -53.11
N ILE A 246 -33.68 42.63 -53.56
CA ILE A 246 -32.47 42.88 -54.36
C ILE A 246 -32.80 43.57 -55.68
N ILE A 247 -33.84 43.10 -56.39
CA ILE A 247 -34.28 43.73 -57.65
C ILE A 247 -34.73 45.18 -57.41
N ASN A 248 -35.55 45.41 -56.38
CA ASN A 248 -36.03 46.75 -56.06
C ASN A 248 -34.88 47.69 -55.68
N MET A 249 -33.90 47.20 -54.91
CA MET A 249 -32.69 47.95 -54.59
C MET A 249 -31.90 48.32 -55.86
N PHE A 250 -31.72 47.36 -56.77
CA PHE A 250 -31.03 47.59 -58.03
C PHE A 250 -31.77 48.59 -58.93
N MET A 251 -33.09 48.44 -59.08
CA MET A 251 -33.93 49.36 -59.84
C MET A 251 -33.92 50.78 -59.24
N TRP A 252 -33.89 50.89 -57.91
CA TRP A 252 -33.75 52.18 -57.23
C TRP A 252 -32.38 52.82 -57.51
N VAL A 253 -31.28 52.08 -57.38
CA VAL A 253 -29.92 52.58 -57.72
C VAL A 253 -29.85 53.00 -59.19
N TRP A 254 -30.40 52.19 -60.09
CA TRP A 254 -30.45 52.52 -61.51
C TRP A 254 -31.21 53.82 -61.75
N LYS A 255 -32.40 53.97 -61.15
CA LYS A 255 -33.28 55.12 -61.36
C LYS A 255 -32.75 56.41 -60.73
N GLU A 256 -32.20 56.36 -59.53
CA GLU A 256 -31.82 57.56 -58.77
C GLU A 256 -30.34 57.94 -58.92
N ALA A 257 -29.43 56.96 -59.05
CA ALA A 257 -28.01 57.25 -59.15
C ALA A 257 -27.52 57.26 -60.61
N ILE A 258 -27.82 56.21 -61.36
CA ILE A 258 -27.19 55.99 -62.68
C ILE A 258 -27.94 56.77 -63.77
N PHE A 259 -29.27 56.68 -63.81
CA PHE A 259 -30.07 57.28 -64.89
C PHE A 259 -29.90 58.81 -64.99
N PRO A 260 -29.87 59.58 -63.88
CA PRO A 260 -29.63 61.03 -63.97
C PRO A 260 -28.23 61.35 -64.49
N MET A 261 -27.21 60.59 -64.09
CA MET A 261 -25.83 60.76 -64.58
C MET A 261 -25.73 60.46 -66.09
N VAL A 262 -26.31 59.35 -66.54
CA VAL A 262 -26.34 58.99 -67.97
C VAL A 262 -27.12 60.01 -68.79
N ARG A 263 -28.27 60.47 -68.28
CA ARG A 263 -29.07 61.52 -68.91
C ARG A 263 -28.31 62.84 -68.99
N TRP A 264 -27.62 63.24 -67.92
CA TRP A 264 -26.81 64.46 -67.88
C TRP A 264 -25.62 64.36 -68.84
N ALA A 265 -24.90 63.24 -68.83
CA ALA A 265 -23.78 62.97 -69.75
C ALA A 265 -24.25 62.99 -71.20
N GLY A 266 -25.38 62.36 -71.54
CA GLY A 266 -25.94 62.40 -72.89
C GLY A 266 -26.34 63.81 -73.34
N LEU A 267 -26.93 64.60 -72.45
CA LEU A 267 -27.25 66.00 -72.74
C LEU A 267 -25.99 66.86 -72.91
N TYR A 268 -24.96 66.70 -72.09
CA TYR A 268 -23.73 67.49 -72.19
C TYR A 268 -22.83 67.07 -73.35
N LEU A 269 -22.64 65.77 -73.58
CA LEU A 269 -21.73 65.27 -74.62
C LEU A 269 -22.31 65.34 -76.03
N ILE A 270 -23.63 65.24 -76.19
CA ILE A 270 -24.25 65.21 -77.53
C ILE A 270 -24.93 66.53 -77.85
N LYS A 271 -25.80 67.02 -76.95
CA LYS A 271 -26.67 68.16 -77.26
C LYS A 271 -25.91 69.48 -77.31
N HIS A 272 -24.99 69.73 -76.36
CA HIS A 272 -24.21 70.97 -76.33
C HIS A 272 -23.30 71.15 -77.55
N PRO A 273 -22.45 70.17 -77.95
CA PRO A 273 -21.63 70.33 -79.14
C PRO A 273 -22.47 70.37 -80.42
N ALA A 274 -23.56 69.58 -80.52
CA ALA A 274 -24.46 69.67 -81.68
C ALA A 274 -25.11 71.05 -81.81
N HIS A 275 -25.56 71.64 -80.70
CA HIS A 275 -26.11 72.99 -80.69
C HIS A 275 -25.06 74.05 -81.02
N TRP A 276 -23.85 73.93 -80.47
CA TRP A 276 -22.73 74.81 -80.79
C TRP A 276 -22.39 74.76 -82.28
N VAL A 277 -22.28 73.55 -82.86
CA VAL A 277 -22.06 73.34 -84.31
C VAL A 277 -23.18 73.98 -85.13
N TRP A 278 -24.44 73.74 -84.79
CA TRP A 278 -25.57 74.33 -85.51
C TRP A 278 -25.54 75.87 -85.50
N VAL A 279 -25.33 76.47 -84.34
CA VAL A 279 -25.35 77.93 -84.20
C VAL A 279 -24.13 78.55 -84.89
N HIS A 280 -22.93 78.00 -84.67
CA HIS A 280 -21.68 78.65 -85.08
C HIS A 280 -21.24 78.30 -86.52
N LEU A 281 -21.40 77.04 -86.94
CA LEU A 281 -20.97 76.59 -88.27
C LEU A 281 -22.04 76.77 -89.34
N ILE A 282 -23.33 76.74 -89.00
CA ILE A 282 -24.42 76.81 -90.00
C ILE A 282 -25.11 78.16 -89.96
N GLN A 283 -25.65 78.58 -88.80
CA GLN A 283 -26.47 79.80 -88.75
C GLN A 283 -25.67 81.09 -88.96
N THR A 284 -24.54 81.27 -88.28
CA THR A 284 -23.74 82.50 -88.41
C THR A 284 -23.27 82.80 -89.84
N PRO A 285 -22.67 81.84 -90.58
CA PRO A 285 -22.27 82.09 -91.96
C PRO A 285 -23.47 82.28 -92.89
N ALA A 286 -24.55 81.49 -92.74
CA ALA A 286 -25.76 81.67 -93.53
C ALA A 286 -26.38 83.08 -93.34
N ALA A 287 -26.47 83.54 -92.08
CA ALA A 287 -26.95 84.89 -91.77
C ALA A 287 -26.06 85.98 -92.37
N ARG A 288 -24.75 85.75 -92.46
CA ARG A 288 -23.77 86.67 -93.06
C ARG A 288 -23.93 86.75 -94.58
N VAL A 289 -24.10 85.61 -95.26
CA VAL A 289 -24.36 85.53 -96.71
C VAL A 289 -25.68 86.21 -97.09
N ILE A 290 -26.76 85.95 -96.33
CA ILE A 290 -28.07 86.59 -96.57
C ILE A 290 -27.95 88.13 -96.43
N ARG A 291 -27.22 88.61 -95.42
CA ARG A 291 -27.05 90.05 -95.20
C ARG A 291 -26.18 90.73 -96.26
N GLN A 292 -25.10 90.09 -96.68
CA GLN A 292 -24.09 90.71 -97.55
C GLN A 292 -24.39 90.53 -99.04
N VAL A 293 -24.99 89.41 -99.45
CA VAL A 293 -25.19 89.10 -100.87
C VAL A 293 -26.63 89.33 -101.26
N ILE A 294 -27.57 88.68 -100.57
CA ILE A 294 -28.97 88.66 -101.01
C ILE A 294 -29.62 90.03 -100.85
N LYS A 295 -29.40 90.70 -99.71
CA LYS A 295 -30.05 91.99 -99.42
C LYS A 295 -29.70 93.10 -100.43
N PRO A 296 -28.42 93.33 -100.80
CA PRO A 296 -28.10 94.32 -101.84
C PRO A 296 -28.55 93.88 -103.24
N SER A 297 -28.44 92.60 -103.61
CA SER A 297 -28.90 92.12 -104.91
C SER A 297 -30.41 92.32 -105.11
N VAL A 298 -31.21 92.05 -104.08
CA VAL A 298 -32.67 92.29 -104.11
C VAL A 298 -32.97 93.79 -104.25
N HIS A 299 -32.21 94.65 -103.55
CA HIS A 299 -32.38 96.10 -103.67
C HIS A 299 -32.10 96.61 -105.09
N TRP A 300 -31.03 96.08 -105.72
CA TRP A 300 -30.66 96.42 -107.09
C TRP A 300 -31.71 95.97 -108.11
N ILE A 301 -32.24 94.75 -107.98
CA ILE A 301 -33.30 94.24 -108.86
C ILE A 301 -34.57 95.09 -108.76
N ILE A 302 -34.97 95.48 -107.55
CA ILE A 302 -36.15 96.34 -107.34
C ILE A 302 -35.97 97.71 -108.01
N GLN A 303 -34.77 98.31 -107.95
CA GLN A 303 -34.47 99.56 -108.66
C GLN A 303 -34.59 99.40 -110.18
N LEU A 304 -34.12 98.29 -110.73
CA LEU A 304 -34.10 98.05 -112.18
C LEU A 304 -35.52 97.92 -112.75
N PHE A 305 -36.44 97.29 -112.02
CA PHE A 305 -37.85 97.23 -112.41
C PHE A 305 -38.59 98.56 -112.23
N ALA A 306 -38.18 99.42 -111.28
CA ALA A 306 -38.77 100.74 -111.10
C ALA A 306 -38.46 101.68 -112.29
N ASP A 307 -37.26 101.60 -112.86
CA ASP A 307 -36.85 102.44 -114.01
C ASP A 307 -37.52 102.00 -115.32
N GLN A 308 -37.66 100.70 -115.56
CA GLN A 308 -38.37 100.15 -116.73
C GLN A 308 -39.85 100.58 -116.79
N ARG A 309 -40.48 100.82 -115.64
CA ARG A 309 -41.88 101.26 -115.57
C ARG A 309 -42.09 102.72 -115.98
N LYS A 310 -41.05 103.58 -115.89
CA LYS A 310 -41.14 105.00 -116.26
C LYS A 310 -40.94 105.26 -117.75
N SER A 311 -40.19 104.42 -118.47
CA SER A 311 -39.96 104.57 -119.92
C SER A 311 -41.12 104.06 -120.79
N GLY A 312 -41.95 103.14 -120.28
CA GLY A 312 -43.09 102.57 -121.02
C GLY A 312 -44.36 103.43 -121.12
N HIS A 313 -44.43 104.58 -120.44
CA HIS A 313 -45.63 105.45 -120.43
C HIS A 313 -45.56 106.69 -121.35
N LYS A 314 -44.49 106.84 -122.15
CA LYS A 314 -44.36 107.97 -123.09
C LYS A 314 -44.72 107.65 -124.55
N GLY A 315 -44.97 106.39 -124.91
CA GLY A 315 -45.17 105.95 -126.31
C GLY A 315 -46.58 105.50 -126.70
N LYS A 316 -47.60 105.67 -125.84
CA LYS A 316 -48.97 105.16 -126.09
C LYS A 316 -50.04 106.26 -126.23
N ARG A 317 -49.65 107.43 -126.74
CA ARG A 317 -50.55 108.57 -127.03
C ARG A 317 -50.69 108.94 -128.52
N ASP A 318 -50.03 108.24 -129.45
CA ASP A 318 -49.98 108.63 -130.87
C ASP A 318 -50.48 107.57 -131.88
N LEU A 319 -51.23 106.53 -131.49
CA LEU A 319 -51.54 105.40 -132.41
C LEU A 319 -52.97 104.83 -132.36
N ASP A 320 -53.98 105.63 -132.02
CA ASP A 320 -55.38 105.35 -132.42
C ASP A 320 -56.07 106.65 -132.87
N ARG A 321 -55.45 107.23 -133.90
CA ARG A 321 -56.08 108.07 -134.93
C ARG A 321 -55.94 107.34 -136.26
#